data_AF-A0A9P5K3N6-F1
#
_entry.id   AF-A0A9P5K3N6-F1
#
_cell.length_a   1.000
_cell.length_b   1.000
_cell.length_c   1.000
_cell.angle_alpha   90.00
_cell.angle_beta   90.00
_cell.angle_gamma   90.00
#
_symmetry.space_group_name_H-M   'P 1'
#
loop_
_entity.id
_entity.type
_entity.pdbx_description
1 polymer ?
#
loop_
_entity_poly.entity_id
_entity_poly.type
_entity_poly.pdbx_seq_one_letter_code
_entity_poly.pdbx_strand_id
1 'polypeptide(L)'
;MTSALTINQSSVLASSWINVDLIFEARQVWAWRFARDRWYSHTHVGPKDEESDQNTTISSPHDRSGGFGHFDSRDCFEYDWALYGASGAKPTLDFYVDVHPKTTIPDDLITGPWTIEQQRLLFWLRRGGALIQPETQTWETLRMGLQNAVTHRNPGSLNGRLIQMLLLLDDFFPSRGLAESQSLWPLDVLEEEHAKVEKLVSARERSTAGPLYELIELERRMFDYHRREVDLLTSRLSRYDRMGPQSMVAVGLVPQPRNH
;
A
#
# COMPACT_ATOMS: atom_id res chain seq x y z
N MET A 1 13.57 -21.94 -12.57
CA MET A 1 14.43 -20.81 -12.98
C MET A 1 13.86 -19.42 -12.61
N THR A 2 12.75 -19.34 -11.87
CA THR A 2 12.03 -18.08 -11.57
C THR A 2 12.39 -17.41 -10.23
N SER A 3 13.19 -18.03 -9.34
CA SER A 3 13.57 -17.41 -8.06
C SER A 3 14.81 -16.52 -8.12
N ALA A 4 15.66 -16.65 -9.15
CA ALA A 4 16.91 -15.89 -9.24
C ALA A 4 16.69 -14.42 -9.64
N LEU A 5 15.66 -14.13 -10.45
CA LEU A 5 15.30 -12.77 -10.85
C LEU A 5 14.70 -11.96 -9.69
N THR A 6 13.98 -12.62 -8.78
CA THR A 6 13.29 -12.00 -7.64
C THR A 6 14.24 -11.59 -6.52
N ILE A 7 15.26 -12.40 -6.25
CA ILE A 7 16.31 -12.09 -5.27
C ILE A 7 17.13 -10.86 -5.71
N ASN A 8 17.17 -10.55 -7.02
CA ASN A 8 17.99 -9.48 -7.57
C ASN A 8 17.34 -8.08 -7.41
N GLN A 9 16.05 -7.91 -7.71
CA GLN A 9 15.40 -6.59 -7.62
C GLN A 9 15.36 -6.03 -6.19
N SER A 10 14.92 -6.82 -5.20
CA SER A 10 14.89 -6.39 -3.80
C SER A 10 16.28 -6.00 -3.29
N SER A 11 17.32 -6.78 -3.62
CA SER A 11 18.70 -6.51 -3.21
C SER A 11 19.27 -5.24 -3.86
N VAL A 12 18.96 -5.00 -5.14
CA VAL A 12 19.34 -3.76 -5.81
C VAL A 12 18.65 -2.57 -5.14
N LEU A 13 17.34 -2.63 -4.93
CA LEU A 13 16.57 -1.53 -4.33
C LEU A 13 16.94 -1.24 -2.87
N ALA A 14 17.44 -2.23 -2.13
CA ALA A 14 17.97 -2.05 -0.78
C ALA A 14 19.38 -1.43 -0.75
N SER A 15 20.05 -1.29 -1.89
CA SER A 15 21.39 -0.72 -1.96
C SER A 15 21.37 0.80 -1.78
N SER A 16 22.24 1.32 -0.93
CA SER A 16 22.29 2.75 -0.56
C SER A 16 22.61 3.72 -1.71
N TRP A 17 23.16 3.22 -2.82
CA TRP A 17 23.48 4.02 -4.00
C TRP A 17 22.32 4.10 -5.00
N ILE A 18 21.27 3.29 -4.85
CA ILE A 18 20.07 3.39 -5.69
C ILE A 18 19.27 4.63 -5.30
N ASN A 19 18.89 5.40 -6.31
CA ASN A 19 17.95 6.49 -6.20
C ASN A 19 17.05 6.51 -7.44
N VAL A 20 15.99 7.32 -7.37
CA VAL A 20 15.01 7.41 -8.46
C VAL A 20 15.59 7.93 -9.77
N ASP A 21 16.59 8.81 -9.73
CA ASP A 21 17.21 9.34 -10.95
C ASP A 21 17.93 8.24 -11.73
N LEU A 22 18.68 7.39 -11.04
CA LEU A 22 19.33 6.25 -11.70
C LEU A 22 18.31 5.27 -12.28
N ILE A 23 17.18 5.06 -11.59
CA ILE A 23 16.09 4.23 -12.10
C ILE A 23 15.49 4.85 -13.37
N PHE A 24 15.28 6.17 -13.40
CA PHE A 24 14.75 6.86 -14.58
C PHE A 24 15.71 6.79 -15.76
N GLU A 25 17.00 7.01 -15.53
CA GLU A 25 18.02 6.91 -16.56
C GLU A 25 18.09 5.48 -17.13
N ALA A 26 18.08 4.46 -16.27
CA ALA A 26 18.08 3.07 -16.70
C ALA A 26 16.85 2.74 -17.56
N ARG A 27 15.66 3.19 -17.14
CA ARG A 27 14.40 3.02 -17.91
C ARG A 27 14.45 3.77 -19.24
N GLN A 28 14.97 4.99 -19.24
CA GLN A 28 15.07 5.82 -20.44
C GLN A 28 16.02 5.19 -21.47
N VAL A 29 17.20 4.72 -21.04
CA VAL A 29 18.16 4.03 -21.90
C VAL A 29 17.58 2.75 -22.47
N TRP A 30 16.88 1.96 -21.65
CA TRP A 30 16.20 0.76 -22.12
C TRP A 30 15.14 1.09 -23.18
N ALA A 31 14.27 2.06 -22.90
CA ALA A 31 13.21 2.44 -23.82
C ALA A 31 13.77 2.99 -25.14
N TRP A 32 14.79 3.83 -25.06
CA TRP A 32 15.47 4.37 -26.24
C TRP A 32 16.08 3.29 -27.12
N ARG A 33 16.65 2.25 -26.52
CA ARG A 33 17.38 1.18 -27.24
C ARG A 33 16.47 0.07 -27.75
N PHE A 34 15.37 -0.22 -27.05
CA PHE A 34 14.58 -1.44 -27.27
C PHE A 34 13.08 -1.20 -27.48
N ALA A 35 12.59 0.02 -27.28
CA ALA A 35 11.17 0.35 -27.36
C ALA A 35 10.86 1.60 -28.19
N ARG A 36 11.82 2.08 -28.99
CA ARG A 36 11.66 3.32 -29.78
C ARG A 36 10.56 3.22 -30.84
N ASP A 37 10.30 2.01 -31.32
CA ASP A 37 9.24 1.66 -32.26
C ASP A 37 7.92 1.31 -31.58
N ARG A 38 7.86 1.35 -30.25
CA ARG A 38 6.65 1.05 -29.49
C ARG A 38 5.87 2.32 -29.21
N TRP A 39 4.55 2.18 -29.26
CA TRP A 39 3.64 3.22 -28.80
C TRP A 39 3.66 3.26 -27.27
N TYR A 40 3.87 4.44 -26.71
CA TYR A 40 3.71 4.70 -25.28
C TYR A 40 2.69 5.82 -25.10
N SER A 41 1.80 5.68 -24.13
CA SER A 41 0.92 6.75 -23.68
C SER A 41 0.97 6.81 -22.16
N HIS A 42 1.04 8.04 -21.63
CA HIS A 42 0.95 8.28 -20.20
C HIS A 42 -0.51 8.37 -19.72
N THR A 43 -1.48 8.11 -20.60
CA THR A 43 -2.89 8.12 -20.22
C THR A 43 -3.18 6.87 -19.38
N HIS A 44 -3.41 7.08 -18.07
CA HIS A 44 -3.78 6.04 -17.12
C HIS A 44 -4.86 5.13 -17.69
N VAL A 45 -4.58 3.82 -17.78
CA VAL A 45 -5.60 2.81 -18.02
C VAL A 45 -6.34 2.61 -16.70
N GLY A 46 -7.33 3.46 -16.47
CA GLY A 46 -8.52 3.21 -15.66
C GLY A 46 -9.76 3.35 -16.55
N PRO A 47 -10.96 2.93 -16.11
CA PRO A 47 -12.15 2.89 -16.96
C PRO A 47 -12.41 4.26 -17.59
N LYS A 48 -12.78 4.26 -18.88
CA LYS A 48 -13.07 5.45 -19.70
C LYS A 48 -14.30 6.26 -19.22
N ASP A 49 -14.93 5.87 -18.13
CA ASP A 49 -16.19 6.42 -17.69
C ASP A 49 -15.96 7.13 -16.37
N GLU A 50 -15.58 8.40 -16.45
CA GLU A 50 -16.25 9.51 -15.76
C GLU A 50 -15.50 10.80 -16.08
N GLU A 51 -16.15 11.66 -16.87
CA GLU A 51 -15.92 13.09 -16.86
C GLU A 51 -16.17 13.59 -15.42
N SER A 52 -15.17 13.47 -14.56
CA SER A 52 -15.18 14.03 -13.22
C SER A 52 -14.17 15.18 -13.16
N ASP A 53 -14.72 16.37 -13.27
CA ASP A 53 -14.26 17.65 -12.74
C ASP A 53 -12.82 18.09 -13.06
N GLN A 54 -12.78 18.88 -14.14
CA GLN A 54 -11.83 19.96 -14.37
C GLN A 54 -11.65 20.84 -13.12
N ASN A 55 -10.65 20.57 -12.26
CA ASN A 55 -10.08 21.65 -11.44
C ASN A 55 -8.66 21.47 -10.88
N THR A 56 -7.93 20.43 -11.27
CA THR A 56 -6.50 20.31 -10.95
C THR A 56 -5.66 20.28 -12.22
N THR A 57 -5.79 21.34 -13.02
CA THR A 57 -4.90 21.57 -14.16
C THR A 57 -3.53 21.99 -13.63
N ILE A 58 -2.74 21.03 -13.14
CA ILE A 58 -1.30 21.22 -13.04
C ILE A 58 -0.84 21.46 -14.47
N SER A 59 -0.47 22.71 -14.78
CA SER A 59 0.13 23.11 -16.04
C SER A 59 1.50 22.43 -16.17
N SER A 60 1.49 21.14 -16.50
CA SER A 60 2.71 20.38 -16.77
C SER A 60 2.94 20.35 -18.27
N PRO A 61 4.16 20.63 -18.76
CA PRO A 61 4.52 20.50 -20.16
C PRO A 61 4.58 19.04 -20.64
N HIS A 62 4.32 18.06 -19.77
CA HIS A 62 4.40 16.64 -20.10
C HIS A 62 3.25 16.17 -21.01
N ASP A 63 3.59 15.67 -22.20
CA ASP A 63 2.63 15.13 -23.17
C ASP A 63 2.01 13.81 -22.69
N ARG A 64 0.73 13.87 -22.30
CA ARG A 64 -0.02 12.69 -21.86
C ARG A 64 -0.56 11.84 -23.00
N SER A 65 -0.76 12.43 -24.18
CA SER A 65 -1.42 11.77 -25.31
C SER A 65 -0.58 10.59 -25.81
N GLY A 66 0.74 10.71 -25.74
CA GLY A 66 1.67 9.67 -26.10
C GLY A 66 2.00 9.62 -27.58
N GLY A 67 2.80 8.64 -27.96
CA GLY A 67 3.30 8.49 -29.32
C GLY A 67 4.33 7.37 -29.45
N PHE A 68 4.75 7.10 -30.68
CA PHE A 68 5.84 6.17 -30.95
C PHE A 68 7.16 6.72 -30.40
N GLY A 69 7.78 5.98 -29.48
CA GLY A 69 9.03 6.41 -28.84
C GLY A 69 8.90 7.65 -27.94
N HIS A 70 7.69 8.11 -27.64
CA HIS A 70 7.40 9.24 -26.73
C HIS A 70 7.42 8.81 -25.25
N PHE A 71 8.40 7.99 -24.86
CA PHE A 71 8.58 7.63 -23.46
C PHE A 71 9.64 8.54 -22.83
N ASP A 72 9.22 9.33 -21.82
CA ASP A 72 10.11 10.06 -20.93
C ASP A 72 9.91 9.59 -19.49
N SER A 73 10.84 8.79 -18.97
CA SER A 73 10.67 8.22 -17.62
C SER A 73 10.67 9.27 -16.52
N ARG A 74 11.39 10.39 -16.69
CA ARG A 74 11.54 11.40 -15.64
C ARG A 74 10.30 12.29 -15.62
N ASP A 75 9.89 12.81 -16.76
CA ASP A 75 8.75 13.73 -16.84
C ASP A 75 7.44 13.02 -16.48
N CYS A 76 7.29 11.74 -16.84
CA CYS A 76 6.14 10.94 -16.38
C CYS A 76 6.10 10.87 -14.85
N PHE A 77 7.24 10.57 -14.21
CA PHE A 77 7.32 10.47 -12.76
C PHE A 77 7.07 11.82 -12.09
N GLU A 78 7.68 12.90 -12.57
CA GLU A 78 7.52 14.23 -11.96
C GLU A 78 6.08 14.72 -12.05
N TYR A 79 5.39 14.39 -13.14
CA TYR A 79 3.96 14.66 -13.26
C TYR A 79 3.15 13.93 -12.19
N ASP A 80 3.32 12.61 -12.07
CA ASP A 80 2.62 11.79 -11.08
C ASP A 80 2.93 12.25 -9.65
N TRP A 81 4.20 12.57 -9.39
CA TRP A 81 4.68 13.03 -8.10
C TRP A 81 4.10 14.40 -7.71
N ALA A 82 4.05 15.33 -8.66
CA ALA A 82 3.44 16.64 -8.45
C ALA A 82 1.92 16.51 -8.21
N LEU A 83 1.25 15.64 -8.97
CA LEU A 83 -0.18 15.37 -8.80
C LEU A 83 -0.47 14.76 -7.42
N TYR A 84 0.30 13.75 -7.02
CA TYR A 84 0.21 13.15 -5.69
C TYR A 84 0.43 14.19 -4.58
N GLY A 85 1.44 15.06 -4.71
CA GLY A 85 1.70 16.12 -3.74
C GLY A 85 0.58 17.17 -3.65
N ALA A 86 -0.16 17.41 -4.73
CA ALA A 86 -1.22 18.42 -4.78
C ALA A 86 -2.58 17.91 -4.26
N SER A 87 -2.95 16.67 -4.58
CA SER A 87 -4.29 16.13 -4.31
C SER A 87 -4.30 14.92 -3.38
N GLY A 88 -3.13 14.36 -3.05
CA GLY A 88 -3.02 13.04 -2.41
C GLY A 88 -3.53 11.90 -3.29
N ALA A 89 -3.87 12.18 -4.56
CA ALA A 89 -4.39 11.18 -5.48
C ALA A 89 -3.31 10.13 -5.72
N LYS A 90 -3.67 8.89 -5.43
CA LYS A 90 -2.80 7.76 -5.69
C LYS A 90 -2.83 7.45 -7.19
N PRO A 91 -1.70 7.00 -7.76
CA PRO A 91 -1.72 6.46 -9.11
C PRO A 91 -2.73 5.30 -9.18
N THR A 92 -3.78 5.45 -9.98
CA THR A 92 -4.66 4.33 -10.36
C THR A 92 -3.85 3.43 -11.28
N LEU A 93 -3.29 2.37 -10.73
CA LEU A 93 -2.58 1.37 -11.51
C LEU A 93 -3.24 0.03 -11.29
N ASP A 94 -4.04 -0.35 -12.29
CA ASP A 94 -4.79 -1.60 -12.33
C ASP A 94 -3.89 -2.82 -12.62
N PHE A 95 -2.57 -2.63 -12.79
CA PHE A 95 -1.62 -3.71 -13.08
C PHE A 95 -0.16 -3.32 -12.80
N TYR A 96 0.67 -4.35 -12.54
CA TYR A 96 2.11 -4.25 -12.29
C TYR A 96 2.86 -3.77 -13.54
N VAL A 97 3.39 -2.55 -13.54
CA VAL A 97 4.05 -1.97 -14.72
C VAL A 97 5.58 -1.99 -14.62
N ASP A 98 6.13 -1.71 -13.42
CA ASP A 98 7.55 -1.37 -13.28
C ASP A 98 8.34 -2.27 -12.32
N VAL A 99 7.64 -2.94 -11.39
CA VAL A 99 8.27 -3.71 -10.31
C VAL A 99 7.66 -5.10 -10.24
N HIS A 100 8.49 -6.12 -10.02
CA HIS A 100 7.99 -7.50 -9.89
C HIS A 100 7.12 -7.64 -8.61
N PRO A 101 6.00 -8.39 -8.62
CA PRO A 101 5.06 -8.46 -7.48
C PRO A 101 5.66 -8.90 -6.14
N LYS A 102 6.73 -9.70 -6.19
CA LYS A 102 7.48 -10.18 -5.01
C LYS A 102 8.67 -9.29 -4.60
N THR A 103 8.76 -8.09 -5.16
CA THR A 103 9.81 -7.15 -4.77
C THR A 103 9.47 -6.59 -3.41
N THR A 104 10.40 -6.75 -2.47
CA THR A 104 10.27 -6.25 -1.11
C THR A 104 10.60 -4.76 -1.10
N ILE A 105 9.73 -3.96 -0.51
CA ILE A 105 10.03 -2.54 -0.23
C ILE A 105 11.14 -2.52 0.83
N PRO A 106 12.27 -1.82 0.64
CA PRO A 106 13.30 -1.72 1.68
C PRO A 106 12.72 -1.21 3.01
N ASP A 107 13.09 -1.82 4.13
CA ASP A 107 12.49 -1.53 5.44
C ASP A 107 12.66 -0.07 5.86
N ASP A 108 13.79 0.57 5.52
CA ASP A 108 14.03 2.00 5.78
C ASP A 108 13.01 2.91 5.06
N LEU A 109 12.43 2.44 3.95
CA LEU A 109 11.34 3.12 3.26
C LEU A 109 9.97 2.85 3.88
N ILE A 110 9.83 1.89 4.80
CA ILE A 110 8.62 1.67 5.58
C ILE A 110 8.71 2.35 6.95
N THR A 111 9.86 2.27 7.59
CA THR A 111 10.05 2.72 8.98
C THR A 111 10.31 4.21 9.07
N GLY A 112 10.96 4.82 8.08
CA GLY A 112 11.36 6.23 8.12
C GLY A 112 12.27 6.58 9.30
N PRO A 113 12.50 7.88 9.59
CA PRO A 113 11.96 9.06 8.91
C PRO A 113 12.52 9.23 7.49
N TRP A 114 11.69 9.71 6.57
CA TRP A 114 12.02 9.74 5.14
C TRP A 114 12.63 11.08 4.67
N THR A 115 13.78 11.01 4.01
CA THR A 115 14.26 12.11 3.13
C THR A 115 13.35 12.27 1.92
N ILE A 116 13.49 13.37 1.17
CA ILE A 116 12.71 13.58 -0.06
C ILE A 116 12.98 12.48 -1.09
N GLU A 117 14.23 12.02 -1.18
CA GLU A 117 14.67 10.95 -2.07
C GLU A 117 14.02 9.62 -1.67
N GLN A 118 13.98 9.29 -0.38
CA GLN A 118 13.29 8.09 0.12
C GLN A 118 11.79 8.15 -0.16
N GLN A 119 11.16 9.32 -0.02
CA GLN A 119 9.74 9.48 -0.35
C GLN A 119 9.48 9.27 -1.84
N ARG A 120 10.33 9.82 -2.72
CA ARG A 120 10.24 9.62 -4.17
C ARG A 120 10.44 8.16 -4.56
N LEU A 121 11.39 7.47 -3.92
CA LEU A 121 11.64 6.05 -4.16
C LEU A 121 10.46 5.18 -3.71
N LEU A 122 9.90 5.44 -2.52
CA LEU A 122 8.71 4.75 -2.06
C LEU A 122 7.51 5.00 -3.00
N PHE A 123 7.32 6.24 -3.44
CA PHE A 123 6.30 6.57 -4.44
C PHE A 123 6.49 5.81 -5.75
N TRP A 124 7.72 5.76 -6.27
CA TRP A 124 8.04 4.98 -7.46
C TRP A 124 7.73 3.49 -7.27
N LEU A 125 8.11 2.89 -6.13
CA LEU A 125 7.85 1.48 -5.83
C LEU A 125 6.36 1.17 -5.77
N ARG A 126 5.58 2.04 -5.12
CA ARG A 126 4.14 1.87 -4.97
C ARG A 126 3.40 2.06 -6.28
N ARG A 127 3.81 3.05 -7.06
CA ARG A 127 3.41 3.18 -8.46
C ARG A 127 3.78 1.93 -9.26
N GLY A 128 4.94 1.33 -9.01
CA GLY A 128 5.36 0.09 -9.66
C GLY A 128 4.55 -1.16 -9.27
N GLY A 129 3.68 -1.08 -8.25
CA GLY A 129 2.90 -2.18 -7.72
C GLY A 129 3.58 -2.99 -6.60
N ALA A 130 4.67 -2.48 -6.01
CA ALA A 130 5.31 -3.13 -4.88
C ALA A 130 4.39 -3.14 -3.65
N LEU A 131 4.25 -4.29 -3.00
CA LEU A 131 3.42 -4.48 -1.80
C LEU A 131 4.29 -4.81 -0.57
N ILE A 132 3.77 -4.55 0.63
CA ILE A 132 4.28 -5.08 1.89
C ILE A 132 4.27 -6.61 1.78
N GLN A 133 5.42 -7.22 2.06
CA GLN A 133 5.58 -8.68 2.01
C GLN A 133 5.44 -9.24 3.43
N PRO A 134 4.31 -9.90 3.79
CA PRO A 134 4.07 -10.38 5.16
C PRO A 134 5.13 -11.38 5.66
N GLU A 135 5.81 -12.07 4.75
CA GLU A 135 6.84 -13.06 5.08
C GLU A 135 8.13 -12.43 5.60
N THR A 136 8.40 -11.17 5.26
CA THR A 136 9.63 -10.47 5.64
C THR A 136 9.38 -9.16 6.39
N GLN A 137 8.17 -8.61 6.31
CA GLN A 137 7.83 -7.28 6.83
C GLN A 137 6.69 -7.43 7.82
N THR A 138 7.07 -7.46 9.10
CA THR A 138 6.17 -7.81 10.19
C THR A 138 5.46 -6.57 10.76
N TRP A 139 4.50 -6.81 11.64
CA TRP A 139 3.77 -5.75 12.34
C TRP A 139 4.70 -4.80 13.09
N GLU A 140 5.86 -5.26 13.58
CA GLU A 140 6.86 -4.42 14.25
C GLU A 140 7.42 -3.35 13.30
N THR A 141 7.74 -3.74 12.05
CA THR A 141 8.22 -2.82 11.01
C THR A 141 7.14 -1.79 10.67
N LEU A 142 5.89 -2.25 10.53
CA LEU A 142 4.75 -1.35 10.27
C LEU A 142 4.52 -0.40 11.45
N ARG A 143 4.54 -0.91 12.68
CA ARG A 143 4.41 -0.10 13.91
C ARG A 143 5.46 0.99 13.97
N MET A 144 6.71 0.67 13.66
CA MET A 144 7.79 1.67 13.65
C MET A 144 7.54 2.76 12.62
N GLY A 145 7.08 2.41 11.41
CA GLY A 145 6.68 3.37 10.38
C GLY A 145 5.54 4.29 10.84
N LEU A 146 4.50 3.71 11.43
CA LEU A 146 3.36 4.45 11.98
C LEU A 146 3.82 5.45 13.04
N GLN A 147 4.69 4.99 13.94
CA GLN A 147 5.22 5.81 15.02
C GLN A 147 6.08 6.96 14.50
N ASN A 148 6.97 6.71 13.55
CA ASN A 148 7.87 7.72 13.00
C ASN A 148 7.16 8.77 12.13
N ALA A 149 6.06 8.41 11.47
CA ALA A 149 5.22 9.34 10.74
C ALA A 149 4.34 10.18 11.67
N VAL A 150 3.79 9.56 12.73
CA VAL A 150 2.71 10.12 13.54
C VAL A 150 3.05 10.17 15.02
N THR A 151 3.09 9.02 15.71
CA THR A 151 2.92 8.99 17.17
C THR A 151 4.19 9.30 17.99
N HIS A 152 5.38 9.31 17.38
CA HIS A 152 6.62 9.83 17.98
C HIS A 152 6.87 11.31 17.68
N ARG A 153 5.99 11.97 16.92
CA ARG A 153 6.12 13.39 16.61
C ARG A 153 5.29 14.25 17.55
N ASN A 154 5.75 15.48 17.78
CA ASN A 154 4.97 16.45 18.53
C ASN A 154 3.65 16.73 17.77
N PRO A 155 2.47 16.74 18.43
CA PRO A 155 1.18 17.03 17.79
C PRO A 155 1.16 18.34 16.98
N GLY A 156 1.95 19.34 17.39
CA GLY A 156 2.10 20.61 16.67
C GLY A 156 3.00 20.55 15.43
N SER A 157 3.83 19.51 15.29
CA SER A 157 4.76 19.32 14.18
C SER A 157 4.38 18.15 13.26
N LEU A 158 3.13 17.68 13.33
CA LEU A 158 2.63 16.64 12.44
C LEU A 158 2.74 17.12 10.99
N ASN A 159 3.28 16.26 10.14
CA ASN A 159 3.49 16.54 8.73
C ASN A 159 2.57 15.63 7.91
N GLY A 160 1.51 16.22 7.34
CA GLY A 160 0.52 15.49 6.52
C GLY A 160 1.17 14.67 5.41
N ARG A 161 2.27 15.15 4.83
CA ARG A 161 3.00 14.41 3.80
C ARG A 161 3.56 13.08 4.28
N LEU A 162 4.05 12.99 5.52
CA LEU A 162 4.53 11.72 6.09
C LEU A 162 3.36 10.75 6.33
N ILE A 163 2.19 11.29 6.69
CA ILE A 163 0.97 10.50 6.81
C ILE A 163 0.51 10.00 5.44
N GLN A 164 0.56 10.85 4.40
CA GLN A 164 0.30 10.43 3.02
C GLN A 164 1.26 9.32 2.58
N MET A 165 2.53 9.37 2.98
CA MET A 165 3.49 8.29 2.69
C MET A 165 3.08 6.97 3.32
N LEU A 166 2.60 6.97 4.56
CA LEU A 166 2.00 5.77 5.16
C LEU A 166 0.78 5.31 4.39
N LEU A 167 -0.12 6.25 4.07
CA LEU A 167 -1.36 5.96 3.37
C LEU A 167 -1.10 5.42 1.95
N LEU A 168 0.02 5.77 1.32
CA LEU A 168 0.45 5.23 0.03
C LEU A 168 0.61 3.70 0.05
N LEU A 169 0.97 3.14 1.22
CA LEU A 169 0.96 1.72 1.50
C LEU A 169 -0.49 1.28 1.78
N ASP A 170 -1.31 1.12 0.74
CA ASP A 170 -2.73 0.69 0.89
C ASP A 170 -2.88 -0.63 1.65
N ASP A 171 -1.88 -1.48 1.57
CA ASP A 171 -1.71 -2.74 2.29
C ASP A 171 -1.29 -2.59 3.76
N PHE A 172 -0.96 -1.38 4.21
CA PHE A 172 -0.66 -1.09 5.61
C PHE A 172 -1.92 -1.17 6.49
N PHE A 173 -3.05 -0.69 5.94
CA PHE A 173 -4.41 -0.87 6.45
C PHE A 173 -5.35 -1.22 5.28
N PRO A 174 -5.35 -2.48 4.81
CA PRO A 174 -6.05 -2.91 3.60
C PRO A 174 -7.54 -2.59 3.67
N SER A 175 -8.05 -1.77 2.75
CA SER A 175 -9.48 -1.39 2.67
C SER A 175 -10.38 -2.51 2.14
N ARG A 176 -9.82 -3.43 1.36
CA ARG A 176 -10.49 -4.64 0.86
C ARG A 176 -9.88 -5.86 1.55
N GLY A 177 -10.71 -6.86 1.84
CA GLY A 177 -10.22 -8.14 2.35
C GLY A 177 -9.24 -8.75 1.34
N LEU A 178 -7.97 -8.90 1.73
CA LEU A 178 -7.02 -9.68 0.95
C LEU A 178 -7.56 -11.10 0.88
N ALA A 179 -7.68 -11.64 -0.35
CA ALA A 179 -8.46 -12.85 -0.62
C ALA A 179 -8.08 -14.04 0.26
N GLU A 180 -6.83 -14.10 0.72
CA GLU A 180 -6.36 -15.04 1.73
C GLU A 180 -5.18 -14.36 2.44
N SER A 181 -5.32 -13.85 3.66
CA SER A 181 -4.12 -13.50 4.44
C SER A 181 -4.37 -13.39 5.94
N GLN A 182 -3.38 -13.81 6.70
CA GLN A 182 -3.26 -13.58 8.13
C GLN A 182 -3.34 -12.08 8.41
N SER A 183 -3.96 -11.71 9.53
CA SER A 183 -3.95 -10.33 10.01
C SER A 183 -2.51 -9.83 10.05
N LEU A 184 -2.24 -8.69 9.40
CA LEU A 184 -0.90 -8.10 9.42
C LEU A 184 -0.56 -7.54 10.80
N TRP A 185 -1.57 -7.22 11.61
CA TRP A 185 -1.42 -6.60 12.91
C TRP A 185 -2.02 -7.48 14.02
N PRO A 186 -1.28 -7.73 15.12
CA PRO A 186 -1.90 -8.18 16.35
C PRO A 186 -2.98 -7.18 16.80
N LEU A 187 -4.16 -7.67 17.19
CA LEU A 187 -5.31 -6.83 17.47
C LEU A 187 -5.07 -5.85 18.63
N ASP A 188 -4.38 -6.32 19.67
CA ASP A 188 -3.99 -5.52 20.84
C ASP A 188 -3.04 -4.38 20.46
N VAL A 189 -2.09 -4.64 19.56
CA VAL A 189 -1.17 -3.61 19.04
C VAL A 189 -1.92 -2.60 18.17
N LEU A 190 -2.83 -3.07 17.32
CA LEU A 190 -3.65 -2.21 16.48
C LEU A 190 -4.53 -1.27 17.32
N GLU A 191 -5.17 -1.80 18.36
CA GLU A 191 -5.97 -1.02 19.32
C GLU A 191 -5.13 0.02 20.05
N GLU A 192 -3.93 -0.36 20.51
CA GLU A 192 -3.02 0.54 21.20
C GLU A 192 -2.62 1.73 20.30
N GLU A 193 -2.22 1.47 19.06
CA GLU A 193 -1.80 2.51 18.14
C GLU A 193 -2.99 3.34 17.61
N HIS A 194 -4.17 2.74 17.39
CA HIS A 194 -5.37 3.47 17.00
C HIS A 194 -5.79 4.48 18.08
N ALA A 195 -5.78 4.07 19.35
CA ALA A 195 -6.08 4.96 20.47
C ALA A 195 -5.09 6.14 20.58
N LYS A 196 -3.82 5.96 20.15
CA LYS A 196 -2.86 7.08 20.07
C LYS A 196 -3.22 8.04 18.94
N VAL A 197 -3.59 7.52 17.77
CA VAL A 197 -4.02 8.35 16.63
C VAL A 197 -5.29 9.12 16.95
N GLU A 198 -6.28 8.50 17.58
CA GLU A 198 -7.52 9.17 18.02
C GLU A 198 -7.24 10.34 18.97
N LYS A 199 -6.35 10.13 19.96
CA LYS A 199 -5.91 11.21 20.87
C LYS A 199 -5.25 12.36 20.11
N LEU A 200 -4.48 12.07 19.06
CA LEU A 200 -3.85 13.09 18.22
C LEU A 200 -4.87 13.86 17.38
N VAL A 201 -5.86 13.18 16.80
CA VAL A 201 -6.99 13.83 16.10
C VAL A 201 -7.69 14.80 17.05
N SER A 202 -8.10 14.33 18.23
CA SER A 202 -8.76 15.17 19.24
C SER A 202 -7.87 16.33 19.72
N ALA A 203 -6.57 16.12 19.86
CA ALA A 203 -5.63 17.18 20.24
C ALA A 203 -5.48 18.23 19.14
N ARG A 204 -5.47 17.80 17.86
CA ARG A 204 -5.37 18.69 16.69
C ARG A 204 -6.63 19.53 16.53
N GLU A 205 -7.82 18.95 16.70
CA GLU A 205 -9.11 19.66 16.68
C GLU A 205 -9.19 20.78 17.72
N ARG A 206 -8.63 20.54 18.91
CA ARG A 206 -8.54 21.55 19.98
C ARG A 206 -7.42 22.58 19.77
N SER A 207 -6.55 22.38 18.78
CA SER A 207 -5.42 23.27 18.51
C SER A 207 -5.80 24.40 17.55
N THR A 208 -5.01 25.47 17.53
CA THR A 208 -5.15 26.56 16.56
C THR A 208 -4.60 26.23 15.16
N ALA A 209 -4.01 25.05 14.98
CA ALA A 209 -3.30 24.66 13.76
C ALA A 209 -4.23 24.13 12.65
N GLY A 210 -5.55 24.13 12.88
CA GLY A 210 -6.55 23.68 11.90
C GLY A 210 -6.57 22.15 11.70
N PRO A 211 -7.56 21.63 10.95
CA PRO A 211 -7.67 20.20 10.66
C PRO A 211 -6.49 19.71 9.81
N LEU A 212 -6.10 18.45 10.02
CA LEU A 212 -5.12 17.74 9.20
C LEU A 212 -5.83 16.54 8.56
N TYR A 213 -6.27 16.70 7.31
CA TYR A 213 -7.13 15.71 6.64
C TYR A 213 -6.46 14.34 6.52
N GLU A 214 -5.15 14.31 6.35
CA GLU A 214 -4.37 13.09 6.28
C GLU A 214 -4.46 12.28 7.58
N LEU A 215 -4.45 12.98 8.73
CA LEU A 215 -4.58 12.35 10.04
C LEU A 215 -5.99 11.79 10.26
N ILE A 216 -7.01 12.50 9.78
CA ILE A 216 -8.40 12.06 9.82
C ILE A 216 -8.58 10.82 8.94
N GLU A 217 -8.03 10.82 7.73
CA GLU A 217 -8.08 9.66 6.83
C GLU A 217 -7.32 8.45 7.39
N LEU A 218 -6.18 8.68 8.05
CA LEU A 218 -5.46 7.62 8.75
C LEU A 218 -6.31 6.99 9.86
N GLU A 219 -6.90 7.82 10.73
CA GLU A 219 -7.78 7.36 11.80
C GLU A 219 -8.93 6.51 11.23
N ARG A 220 -9.62 7.02 10.21
CA ARG A 220 -10.73 6.33 9.55
C ARG A 220 -10.31 4.96 9.01
N ARG A 221 -9.13 4.87 8.37
CA ARG A 221 -8.62 3.59 7.85
C ARG A 221 -8.26 2.60 8.95
N MET A 222 -7.68 3.06 10.05
CA MET A 222 -7.38 2.23 11.20
C MET A 222 -8.67 1.69 11.83
N PHE A 223 -9.67 2.54 12.03
CA PHE A 223 -10.98 2.14 12.53
C PHE A 223 -11.65 1.10 11.63
N ASP A 224 -11.68 1.36 10.32
CA ASP A 224 -12.27 0.45 9.34
C ASP A 224 -11.55 -0.91 9.31
N TYR A 225 -10.22 -0.91 9.46
CA TYR A 225 -9.42 -2.13 9.53
C TYR A 225 -9.67 -2.91 10.81
N HIS A 226 -9.61 -2.24 11.98
CA HIS A 226 -9.90 -2.84 13.29
C HIS A 226 -11.27 -3.52 13.31
N ARG A 227 -12.32 -2.81 12.88
CA ARG A 227 -13.67 -3.35 12.80
C ARG A 227 -13.73 -4.65 11.99
N ARG A 228 -13.08 -4.69 10.82
CA ARG A 228 -13.03 -5.89 9.97
C ARG A 228 -12.32 -7.06 10.66
N GLU A 229 -11.20 -6.80 11.32
CA GLU A 229 -10.46 -7.85 12.02
C GLU A 229 -11.28 -8.46 13.17
N VAL A 230 -11.99 -7.63 13.93
CA VAL A 230 -12.91 -8.07 14.99
C VAL A 230 -14.06 -8.91 14.41
N ASP A 231 -14.68 -8.47 13.31
CA ASP A 231 -15.76 -9.21 12.64
C ASP A 231 -15.28 -10.58 12.14
N LEU A 232 -14.07 -10.65 11.57
CA LEU A 232 -13.46 -11.90 11.09
C LEU A 232 -13.19 -12.87 12.24
N LEU A 233 -12.64 -12.39 13.36
CA LEU A 233 -12.40 -13.22 14.55
C LEU A 233 -13.72 -13.74 15.14
N THR A 234 -14.73 -12.87 15.26
CA THR A 234 -16.06 -13.24 15.76
C THR A 234 -16.74 -14.27 14.85
N SER A 235 -16.64 -14.11 13.52
CA SER A 235 -17.13 -15.07 12.54
C SER A 235 -16.43 -16.43 12.64
N ARG A 236 -15.12 -16.45 12.85
CA ARG A 236 -14.34 -17.68 13.03
C ARG A 236 -14.73 -18.40 14.31
N LEU A 237 -14.83 -17.69 15.44
CA LEU A 237 -15.27 -18.25 16.72
C LEU A 237 -16.68 -18.87 16.60
N SER A 238 -17.62 -18.16 15.97
CA SER A 238 -18.98 -18.69 15.75
C SER A 238 -19.00 -19.96 14.90
N ARG A 239 -18.11 -20.09 13.91
CA ARG A 239 -17.96 -21.32 13.12
C ARG A 239 -17.41 -22.48 13.95
N TYR A 240 -16.43 -22.22 14.82
CA TYR A 240 -15.89 -23.24 15.72
C TYR A 240 -16.92 -23.70 16.76
N ASP A 241 -17.70 -22.79 17.33
CA ASP A 241 -18.77 -23.15 18.28
C ASP A 241 -19.85 -24.02 17.63
N ARG A 242 -20.15 -23.79 16.34
CA ARG A 242 -21.06 -24.66 15.57
C ARG A 242 -20.47 -26.04 15.22
N MET A 243 -19.15 -26.21 15.32
CA MET A 243 -18.46 -27.47 15.05
C MET A 243 -18.01 -28.22 16.33
N GLY A 244 -18.36 -27.72 17.52
CA GLY A 244 -18.17 -28.41 18.81
C GLY A 244 -19.01 -29.70 18.96
N PRO A 245 -18.68 -30.59 19.91
CA PRO A 245 -19.00 -32.02 19.85
C PRO A 245 -20.47 -32.33 20.15
N GLN A 246 -21.34 -32.23 19.15
CA GLN A 246 -22.66 -32.88 19.14
C GLN A 246 -22.81 -33.92 18.01
N SER A 247 -21.71 -34.32 17.37
CA SER A 247 -21.71 -35.39 16.36
C SER A 247 -20.91 -36.61 16.82
N MET A 248 -21.31 -37.17 17.96
CA MET A 248 -21.05 -38.58 18.30
C MET A 248 -22.32 -39.14 18.95
N VAL A 249 -23.43 -39.12 18.22
CA VAL A 249 -24.57 -39.99 18.55
C VAL A 249 -24.35 -41.30 17.81
N ALA A 250 -24.11 -42.32 18.61
CA ALA A 250 -23.92 -43.71 18.21
C ALA A 250 -24.93 -44.17 17.16
N VAL A 251 -24.46 -44.53 15.97
CA VAL A 251 -25.21 -45.43 15.09
C VAL A 251 -24.95 -46.84 15.61
N GLY A 252 -25.89 -47.29 16.44
CA GLY A 252 -25.94 -48.63 16.97
C GLY A 252 -25.94 -49.69 15.86
N LEU A 253 -25.12 -50.71 16.10
CA LEU A 253 -25.21 -52.03 15.47
C LEU A 253 -26.67 -52.51 15.42
N VAL A 254 -27.17 -52.78 14.22
CA VAL A 254 -28.32 -53.69 14.03
C VAL A 254 -27.94 -54.69 12.92
N PRO A 255 -28.16 -56.01 13.12
CA PRO A 255 -27.61 -57.05 12.26
C PRO A 255 -28.44 -57.27 11.00
N GLN A 256 -27.78 -57.58 9.88
CA GLN A 256 -28.42 -58.08 8.66
C GLN A 256 -29.08 -59.45 8.88
N PRO A 257 -30.32 -59.66 8.41
CA PRO A 257 -30.83 -61.01 8.20
C PRO A 257 -30.36 -61.55 6.85
N ARG A 258 -29.70 -62.71 6.89
CA ARG A 258 -29.53 -63.61 5.73
C ARG A 258 -30.88 -64.20 5.34
N ASN A 259 -31.14 -64.32 4.05
CA ASN A 259 -31.89 -65.41 3.38
C ASN A 259 -31.53 -65.31 1.89
N HIS A 260 -30.77 -66.27 1.34
CA HIS A 260 -31.24 -67.50 0.67
C HIS A 260 -32.00 -67.25 -0.62
#